data_AF-A0A847W0Q1-F1
#
_entry.id   AF-A0A847W0Q1-F1
#
_cell.length_a   1.000
_cell.length_b   1.000
_cell.length_c   1.000
_cell.angle_alpha   90.00
_cell.angle_beta   90.00
_cell.angle_gamma   90.00
#
_symmetry.space_group_name_H-M   'P 1'
#
loop_
_entity.id
_entity.type
_entity.pdbx_description
1 polymer ?
#
loop_
_entity_poly.entity_id
_entity_poly.type
_entity_poly.pdbx_seq_one_letter_code
_entity_poly.pdbx_strand_id
1 'polypeptide(L)'
;PHLEEQYKPFECMPESLARLSKLDAYIILITNQSGIATNMYDVNTFKAFNSLIIKDVEAAGGRINAIYYCPHYDWYNLPEGVERCRCSKPGPGMIEEAASDFELDLCKSIIIGDNYTDIGAGINAGMGKTILVTTGSWYRNGNYREEPLREKYRPDFTVHSLHEATQKVIELFK
;
A
#
# COMPACT_ATOMS: atom_id res chain seq x y z
N PRO A 1 4.60 14.06 -5.87
CA PRO A 1 5.85 13.50 -6.46
C PRO A 1 6.66 12.84 -5.36
N HIS A 2 7.24 11.66 -5.61
CA HIS A 2 8.15 11.00 -4.66
C HIS A 2 9.57 11.50 -4.88
N LEU A 3 9.80 12.80 -4.65
CA LEU A 3 11.13 13.40 -4.70
C LEU A 3 11.78 13.29 -3.31
N GLU A 4 13.09 13.00 -3.25
CA GLU A 4 13.83 12.89 -1.99
C GLU A 4 13.64 14.13 -1.09
N GLU A 5 13.69 15.31 -1.68
CA GLU A 5 13.52 16.59 -1.00
C GLU A 5 12.12 16.77 -0.36
N GLN A 6 11.14 15.99 -0.83
CA GLN A 6 9.76 16.00 -0.33
C GLN A 6 9.49 14.89 0.68
N TYR A 7 10.49 14.04 0.96
CA TYR A 7 10.34 12.96 1.91
C TYR A 7 10.10 13.52 3.32
N LYS A 8 8.92 13.20 3.86
CA LYS A 8 8.57 13.36 5.26
C LYS A 8 7.85 12.08 5.68
N PRO A 9 8.38 11.31 6.64
CA PRO A 9 7.67 10.15 7.13
C PRO A 9 6.31 10.59 7.68
N PHE A 10 5.27 9.81 7.39
CA PHE A 10 3.99 9.99 8.06
C PHE A 10 4.20 9.82 9.57
N GLU A 11 3.41 10.55 10.36
CA GLU A 11 3.48 10.48 11.80
C GLU A 11 3.38 9.02 12.28
N CYS A 12 4.34 8.62 13.13
CA CYS A 12 4.47 7.29 13.68
C CYS A 12 4.67 6.14 12.66
N MET A 13 4.95 6.41 11.38
CA MET A 13 5.14 5.34 10.39
C MET A 13 6.31 4.42 10.73
N PRO A 14 7.54 4.93 10.99
CA PRO A 14 8.68 4.07 11.32
C PRO A 14 8.42 3.22 12.56
N GLU A 15 7.86 3.80 13.62
CA GLU A 15 7.56 3.12 14.88
C GLU A 15 6.44 2.08 14.71
N SER A 16 5.45 2.37 13.86
CA SER A 16 4.37 1.43 13.55
C SER A 16 4.91 0.19 12.84
N LEU A 17 5.76 0.38 11.82
CA LEU A 17 6.39 -0.74 11.12
C LEU A 17 7.39 -1.49 12.01
N ALA A 18 8.11 -0.80 12.90
CA ALA A 18 8.95 -1.45 13.91
C ALA A 18 8.17 -2.32 14.88
N ARG A 19 6.93 -1.94 15.24
CA ARG A 19 6.06 -2.78 16.08
C ARG A 19 5.54 -3.99 15.33
N LEU A 20 5.10 -3.82 14.07
CA LEU A 20 4.70 -4.95 13.22
C LEU A 20 5.85 -5.92 12.98
N SER A 21 7.09 -5.43 12.94
CA SER A 21 8.29 -6.25 12.76
C SER A 21 8.52 -7.24 13.92
N LYS A 22 7.85 -7.07 15.06
CA LYS A 22 7.94 -8.05 16.16
C LYS A 22 7.08 -9.29 15.91
N LEU A 23 6.19 -9.25 14.92
CA LEU A 23 5.41 -10.40 14.49
C LEU A 23 6.25 -11.29 13.57
N ASP A 24 5.94 -12.58 13.59
CA ASP A 24 6.46 -13.55 12.62
C ASP A 24 5.70 -13.41 11.29
N ALA A 25 5.93 -12.29 10.62
CA ALA A 25 5.28 -11.92 9.37
C ALA A 25 6.21 -11.09 8.47
N TYR A 26 5.97 -11.14 7.17
CA TYR A 26 6.62 -10.25 6.21
C TYR A 26 5.89 -8.90 6.16
N ILE A 27 6.67 -7.81 6.13
CA ILE A 27 6.16 -6.45 5.90
C ILE A 27 6.51 -6.08 4.46
N ILE A 28 5.50 -6.02 3.60
CA ILE A 28 5.68 -5.77 2.17
C ILE A 28 4.91 -4.49 1.81
N LEU A 29 5.60 -3.56 1.17
CA LEU A 29 4.99 -2.35 0.64
C LEU A 29 4.55 -2.58 -0.80
N ILE A 30 3.31 -2.22 -1.13
CA ILE A 30 2.80 -2.24 -2.50
C ILE A 30 2.26 -0.86 -2.89
N THR A 31 2.68 -0.32 -4.03
CA THR A 31 2.37 1.08 -4.37
C THR A 31 2.10 1.34 -5.85
N ASN A 32 1.07 2.14 -6.14
CA ASN A 32 0.82 2.63 -7.51
C ASN A 32 1.71 3.87 -7.73
N GLN A 33 2.51 3.87 -8.81
CA GLN A 33 3.49 4.91 -9.13
C GLN A 33 3.28 5.41 -10.56
N SER A 34 2.05 5.85 -10.86
CA SER A 34 1.66 6.34 -12.19
C SER A 34 2.43 7.58 -12.65
N GLY A 35 3.10 8.26 -11.72
CA GLY A 35 4.07 9.33 -12.02
C GLY A 35 5.23 8.88 -12.91
N ILE A 36 5.57 7.58 -12.91
CA ILE A 36 6.58 7.02 -13.81
C ILE A 36 6.04 6.99 -15.25
N ALA A 37 4.83 6.44 -15.47
CA ALA A 37 4.19 6.44 -16.79
C ALA A 37 3.93 7.84 -17.36
N THR A 38 3.73 8.84 -16.50
CA THR A 38 3.51 10.23 -16.91
C THR A 38 4.80 11.07 -16.97
N ASN A 39 5.98 10.44 -16.84
CA ASN A 39 7.30 11.09 -16.85
C ASN A 39 7.46 12.21 -15.79
N MET A 40 6.73 12.13 -14.67
CA MET A 40 6.90 13.07 -13.55
C MET A 40 8.19 12.81 -12.76
N TYR A 41 8.66 11.56 -12.73
CA TYR A 41 9.94 11.12 -12.17
C TYR A 41 10.31 9.74 -12.75
N ASP A 42 11.59 9.37 -12.67
CA ASP A 42 12.07 8.08 -13.17
C ASP A 42 12.16 6.99 -12.07
N VAL A 43 12.50 5.78 -12.47
CA VAL A 43 12.65 4.63 -11.56
C VAL A 43 13.78 4.84 -10.55
N ASN A 44 14.85 5.54 -10.92
CA ASN A 44 15.97 5.81 -10.01
C ASN A 44 15.54 6.76 -8.89
N THR A 45 14.80 7.82 -9.23
CA THR A 45 14.19 8.75 -8.26
C THR A 45 13.26 8.02 -7.31
N PHE A 46 12.39 7.13 -7.84
CA PHE A 46 11.54 6.28 -7.02
C PHE A 46 12.36 5.41 -6.06
N LYS A 47 13.40 4.71 -6.54
CA LYS A 47 14.23 3.85 -5.71
C LYS A 47 14.93 4.64 -4.60
N ALA A 48 15.48 5.81 -4.92
CA ALA A 48 16.18 6.63 -3.95
C ALA A 48 15.24 7.15 -2.86
N PHE A 49 14.01 7.55 -3.22
CA PHE A 49 12.97 7.89 -2.25
C PHE A 49 12.64 6.72 -1.30
N ASN A 50 12.50 5.50 -1.85
CA ASN A 50 12.17 4.33 -1.04
C ASN A 50 13.33 3.90 -0.12
N SER A 51 14.58 4.13 -0.53
CA SER A 51 15.74 3.92 0.35
C SER A 51 15.68 4.77 1.61
N LEU A 52 15.12 5.99 1.54
CA LEU A 52 14.91 6.84 2.72
C LEU A 52 13.85 6.23 3.66
N ILE A 53 12.75 5.70 3.12
CA ILE A 53 11.73 5.00 3.92
C ILE A 53 12.33 3.81 4.65
N ILE A 54 13.09 2.97 3.93
CA ILE A 54 13.73 1.78 4.50
C ILE A 54 14.66 2.20 5.64
N LYS A 55 15.52 3.21 5.40
CA LYS A 55 16.46 3.71 6.39
C LYS A 55 15.77 4.19 7.68
N ASP A 56 14.67 4.93 7.56
CA ASP A 56 13.93 5.42 8.73
C ASP A 56 13.29 4.27 9.52
N VAL A 57 12.72 3.28 8.82
CA VAL A 57 12.12 2.10 9.45
C VAL A 57 13.18 1.25 10.14
N GLU A 58 14.33 1.04 9.52
CA GLU A 58 15.47 0.34 10.11
C GLU A 58 16.02 1.08 11.33
N ALA A 59 16.13 2.41 11.27
CA ALA A 59 16.55 3.23 12.40
C ALA A 59 15.58 3.13 13.60
N ALA A 60 14.29 2.92 13.34
CA ALA A 60 13.28 2.63 14.38
C ALA A 60 13.29 1.17 14.87
N GLY A 61 14.15 0.31 14.33
CA GLY A 61 14.24 -1.12 14.67
C GLY A 61 13.21 -2.00 13.94
N GLY A 62 12.65 -1.51 12.84
CA GLY A 62 11.74 -2.25 11.97
C GLY A 62 12.41 -2.82 10.73
N ARG A 63 11.59 -3.43 9.87
CA ARG A 63 11.98 -3.93 8.55
C ARG A 63 10.91 -3.67 7.51
N ILE A 64 11.34 -3.56 6.25
CA ILE A 64 10.50 -3.73 5.06
C ILE A 64 11.16 -4.85 4.25
N ASN A 65 10.45 -5.95 4.06
CA ASN A 65 10.98 -7.14 3.40
C ASN A 65 11.06 -6.97 1.88
N ALA A 66 10.08 -6.28 1.29
CA ALA A 66 10.06 -5.97 -0.14
C ALA A 66 9.18 -4.76 -0.44
N ILE A 67 9.43 -4.15 -1.59
CA ILE A 67 8.63 -3.07 -2.15
C ILE A 67 8.27 -3.44 -3.59
N TYR A 68 6.99 -3.65 -3.84
CA TYR A 68 6.43 -3.84 -5.18
C TYR A 68 5.75 -2.54 -5.62
N TYR A 69 5.92 -2.20 -6.89
CA TYR A 69 5.31 -0.99 -7.43
C TYR A 69 4.82 -1.20 -8.86
N CYS A 70 3.71 -0.53 -9.18
CA CYS A 70 3.19 -0.50 -10.55
C CYS A 70 3.55 0.84 -11.19
N PRO A 71 4.42 0.86 -12.22
CA PRO A 71 4.86 2.09 -12.88
C PRO A 71 3.86 2.60 -13.94
N HIS A 72 2.80 1.84 -14.22
CA HIS A 72 1.83 2.13 -15.27
C HIS A 72 0.80 3.18 -14.84
N TYR A 73 -0.02 3.63 -15.81
CA TYR A 73 -1.17 4.48 -15.55
C TYR A 73 -2.10 3.89 -14.48
N ASP A 74 -2.66 4.77 -13.65
CA ASP A 74 -3.70 4.37 -12.71
C ASP A 74 -5.04 4.14 -13.44
N TRP A 75 -5.99 3.54 -12.73
CA TRP A 75 -7.30 3.21 -13.31
C TRP A 75 -8.18 4.42 -13.66
N TYR A 76 -7.89 5.59 -13.11
CA TYR A 76 -8.67 6.80 -13.32
C TYR A 76 -8.15 7.64 -14.49
N ASN A 77 -6.88 7.46 -14.87
CA ASN A 77 -6.15 8.27 -15.84
C ASN A 77 -5.56 7.40 -16.98
N LEU A 78 -6.24 6.31 -17.34
CA LEU A 78 -5.83 5.43 -18.42
C LEU A 78 -6.10 6.09 -19.79
N PRO A 79 -5.08 6.28 -20.65
CA PRO A 79 -5.29 6.82 -21.99
C PRO A 79 -6.14 5.89 -22.87
N GLU A 80 -6.85 6.45 -23.85
CA GLU A 80 -7.62 5.69 -24.82
C GLU A 80 -6.71 4.71 -25.58
N GLY A 81 -7.17 3.46 -25.75
CA GLY A 81 -6.42 2.41 -26.44
C GLY A 81 -5.30 1.74 -25.62
N VAL A 82 -5.07 2.17 -24.37
CA VAL A 82 -4.11 1.50 -23.47
C VAL A 82 -4.82 0.42 -22.67
N GLU A 83 -4.26 -0.80 -22.66
CA GLU A 83 -4.79 -1.88 -21.85
C GLU A 83 -4.52 -1.68 -20.37
N ARG A 84 -5.49 -2.09 -19.53
CA ARG A 84 -5.35 -2.05 -18.08
C ARG A 84 -4.32 -3.09 -17.64
N CYS A 85 -3.21 -2.61 -17.07
CA CYS A 85 -2.28 -3.52 -16.42
C CYS A 85 -2.94 -4.20 -15.20
N ARG A 86 -2.44 -5.39 -14.86
CA ARG A 86 -2.93 -6.17 -13.73
C ARG A 86 -2.29 -5.77 -12.39
N CYS A 87 -1.18 -5.01 -12.43
CA CYS A 87 -0.47 -4.56 -11.22
C CYS A 87 -1.10 -3.35 -10.54
N SER A 88 -1.76 -2.46 -11.29
CA SER A 88 -2.26 -1.19 -10.75
C SER A 88 -3.45 -1.49 -9.86
N LYS A 89 -3.34 -1.18 -8.57
CA LYS A 89 -4.41 -1.40 -7.59
C LYS A 89 -5.69 -0.74 -8.07
N PRO A 90 -6.84 -1.42 -8.01
CA PRO A 90 -7.14 -2.65 -7.26
C PRO A 90 -6.88 -3.96 -8.01
N GLY A 91 -6.10 -3.95 -9.08
CA GLY A 91 -5.53 -5.17 -9.63
C GLY A 91 -4.67 -5.90 -8.58
N PRO A 92 -4.76 -7.24 -8.46
CA PRO A 92 -4.08 -7.99 -7.42
C PRO A 92 -2.61 -8.32 -7.77
N GLY A 93 -2.13 -7.92 -8.95
CA GLY A 93 -0.86 -8.42 -9.51
C GLY A 93 0.35 -8.26 -8.58
N MET A 94 0.49 -7.10 -7.92
CA MET A 94 1.60 -6.89 -6.97
C MET A 94 1.51 -7.78 -5.73
N ILE A 95 0.30 -8.10 -5.26
CA ILE A 95 0.09 -8.97 -4.10
C ILE A 95 0.39 -10.42 -4.47
N GLU A 96 -0.04 -10.85 -5.65
CA GLU A 96 0.22 -12.21 -6.13
C GLU A 96 1.70 -12.45 -6.43
N GLU A 97 2.39 -11.45 -6.96
CA GLU A 97 3.85 -11.48 -7.13
C GLU A 97 4.55 -11.63 -5.77
N ALA A 98 4.19 -10.78 -4.81
CA ALA A 98 4.69 -10.89 -3.43
C ALA A 98 4.37 -12.25 -2.79
N ALA A 99 3.18 -12.81 -3.04
CA ALA A 99 2.78 -14.11 -2.53
C ALA A 99 3.62 -15.24 -3.12
N SER A 100 3.98 -15.14 -4.40
CA SER A 100 4.86 -16.10 -5.06
C SER A 100 6.30 -16.02 -4.53
N ASP A 101 6.84 -14.81 -4.40
CA ASP A 101 8.24 -14.59 -4.01
C ASP A 101 8.52 -14.98 -2.54
N PHE A 102 7.53 -14.83 -1.67
CA PHE A 102 7.64 -15.07 -0.23
C PHE A 102 6.81 -16.26 0.26
N GLU A 103 6.21 -17.04 -0.65
CA GLU A 103 5.34 -18.19 -0.33
C GLU A 103 4.23 -17.84 0.68
N LEU A 104 3.56 -16.70 0.48
CA LEU A 104 2.62 -16.15 1.46
C LEU A 104 1.28 -16.90 1.45
N ASP A 105 0.77 -17.20 2.65
CA ASP A 105 -0.64 -17.57 2.86
C ASP A 105 -1.50 -16.29 2.87
N LEU A 106 -2.04 -15.93 1.70
CA LEU A 106 -2.85 -14.72 1.55
C LEU A 106 -4.09 -14.72 2.45
N CYS A 107 -4.69 -15.88 2.71
CA CYS A 107 -5.85 -15.99 3.61
C CYS A 107 -5.52 -15.66 5.07
N LYS A 108 -4.24 -15.64 5.45
CA LYS A 108 -3.75 -15.16 6.76
C LYS A 108 -3.07 -13.78 6.69
N SER A 109 -2.96 -13.22 5.49
CA SER A 109 -2.33 -11.93 5.26
C SER A 109 -3.32 -10.78 5.41
N ILE A 110 -2.80 -9.60 5.76
CA ILE A 110 -3.59 -8.39 5.99
C ILE A 110 -3.06 -7.28 5.09
N ILE A 111 -3.96 -6.60 4.37
CA ILE A 111 -3.63 -5.36 3.66
C ILE A 111 -4.07 -4.14 4.47
N ILE A 112 -3.23 -3.12 4.50
CA ILE A 112 -3.53 -1.82 5.08
C ILE A 112 -3.36 -0.78 3.96
N GLY A 113 -4.38 0.03 3.72
CA GLY A 113 -4.34 1.07 2.70
C GLY A 113 -5.21 2.27 3.05
N ASP A 114 -5.00 3.38 2.38
CA ASP A 114 -5.74 4.63 2.60
C ASP A 114 -6.77 4.92 1.49
N ASN A 115 -6.86 4.02 0.51
CA ASN A 115 -7.71 4.15 -0.66
C ASN A 115 -8.50 2.85 -0.92
N TYR A 116 -9.72 2.95 -1.49
CA TYR A 116 -10.53 1.76 -1.80
C TYR A 116 -9.91 0.85 -2.87
N THR A 117 -8.97 1.37 -3.67
CA THR A 117 -8.15 0.57 -4.57
C THR A 117 -7.22 -0.39 -3.82
N ASP A 118 -6.70 -0.02 -2.64
CA ASP A 118 -5.91 -0.92 -1.81
C ASP A 118 -6.78 -2.06 -1.27
N ILE A 119 -7.95 -1.72 -0.75
CA ILE A 119 -8.94 -2.67 -0.26
C ILE A 119 -9.36 -3.63 -1.37
N GLY A 120 -9.63 -3.08 -2.57
CA GLY A 120 -9.95 -3.88 -3.74
C GLY A 120 -8.82 -4.81 -4.17
N ALA A 121 -7.56 -4.38 -4.09
CA ALA A 121 -6.41 -5.24 -4.40
C ALA A 121 -6.37 -6.45 -3.44
N GLY A 122 -6.52 -6.21 -2.13
CA GLY A 122 -6.55 -7.29 -1.14
C GLY A 122 -7.72 -8.25 -1.33
N ILE A 123 -8.93 -7.74 -1.55
CA ILE A 123 -10.12 -8.56 -1.82
C ILE A 123 -9.92 -9.40 -3.09
N ASN A 124 -9.46 -8.78 -4.18
CA ASN A 124 -9.26 -9.47 -5.46
C ASN A 124 -8.14 -10.53 -5.39
N ALA A 125 -7.16 -10.33 -4.51
CA ALA A 125 -6.09 -11.29 -4.25
C ALA A 125 -6.49 -12.40 -3.25
N GLY A 126 -7.66 -12.32 -2.62
CA GLY A 126 -8.11 -13.28 -1.61
C GLY A 126 -7.41 -13.13 -0.25
N MET A 127 -7.00 -11.92 0.11
CA MET A 127 -6.39 -11.65 1.41
C MET A 127 -7.39 -11.83 2.55
N GLY A 128 -6.93 -12.36 3.68
CA GLY A 128 -7.79 -12.69 4.82
C GLY A 128 -8.46 -11.49 5.47
N LYS A 129 -7.74 -10.35 5.55
CA LYS A 129 -8.27 -9.10 6.11
C LYS A 129 -7.81 -7.87 5.35
N THR A 130 -8.70 -6.87 5.35
CA THR A 130 -8.47 -5.56 4.75
C THR A 130 -8.73 -4.45 5.78
N ILE A 131 -7.80 -3.50 5.90
CA ILE A 131 -7.90 -2.37 6.82
C ILE A 131 -7.77 -1.06 6.04
N LEU A 132 -8.79 -0.23 6.10
CA LEU A 132 -8.78 1.13 5.55
C LEU A 132 -8.37 2.13 6.63
N VAL A 133 -7.36 2.97 6.35
CA VAL A 133 -6.97 4.09 7.20
C VAL A 133 -7.54 5.40 6.65
N THR A 134 -8.02 6.29 7.53
CA THR A 134 -8.66 7.55 7.12
C THR A 134 -7.73 8.78 7.09
N THR A 135 -6.46 8.61 7.47
CA THR A 135 -5.43 9.67 7.40
C THR A 135 -5.03 10.04 5.97
N GLY A 136 -5.35 9.20 4.99
CA GLY A 136 -5.06 9.43 3.58
C GLY A 136 -5.64 10.73 3.04
N SER A 137 -4.93 11.36 2.12
CA SER A 137 -5.38 12.59 1.44
C SER A 137 -6.73 12.38 0.72
N TRP A 138 -7.02 11.14 0.30
CA TRP A 138 -8.24 10.77 -0.39
C TRP A 138 -9.48 10.81 0.51
N TYR A 139 -9.40 10.28 1.73
CA TYR A 139 -10.50 10.33 2.70
C TYR A 139 -10.79 11.77 3.15
N ARG A 140 -9.74 12.59 3.31
CA ARG A 140 -9.87 13.99 3.76
C ARG A 140 -10.46 14.93 2.71
N ASN A 141 -10.25 14.65 1.42
CA ASN A 141 -10.65 15.55 0.33
C ASN A 141 -12.00 15.16 -0.33
N GLY A 142 -12.69 14.13 0.16
CA GLY A 142 -14.05 13.79 -0.29
C GLY A 142 -14.15 13.52 -1.81
N ASN A 143 -13.28 12.65 -2.33
CA ASN A 143 -13.25 12.39 -3.77
C ASN A 143 -14.41 11.52 -4.25
N TYR A 144 -15.36 12.11 -4.98
CA TYR A 144 -16.50 11.44 -5.64
C TYR A 144 -16.11 10.27 -6.56
N ARG A 145 -14.86 10.22 -7.04
CA ARG A 145 -14.36 9.18 -7.97
C ARG A 145 -14.35 7.77 -7.37
N GLU A 146 -14.47 7.64 -6.04
CA GLU A 146 -14.43 6.33 -5.36
C GLU A 146 -15.79 5.86 -4.87
N GLU A 147 -16.90 6.59 -5.05
CA GLU A 147 -18.22 6.09 -4.62
C GLU A 147 -18.53 4.68 -5.17
N PRO A 148 -18.28 4.38 -6.47
CA PRO A 148 -18.47 3.03 -6.99
C PRO A 148 -17.52 2.01 -6.37
N LEU A 149 -16.29 2.41 -6.03
CA LEU A 149 -15.31 1.50 -5.40
C LEU A 149 -15.65 1.25 -3.94
N ARG A 150 -16.16 2.24 -3.22
CA ARG A 150 -16.63 2.14 -1.84
C ARG A 150 -17.81 1.20 -1.72
N GLU A 151 -18.72 1.24 -2.68
CA GLU A 151 -19.84 0.30 -2.74
C GLU A 151 -19.36 -1.12 -3.03
N LYS A 152 -18.36 -1.27 -3.92
CA LYS A 152 -17.83 -2.56 -4.37
C LYS A 152 -16.88 -3.22 -3.36
N TYR A 153 -15.98 -2.47 -2.77
CA TYR A 153 -14.89 -2.97 -1.92
C TYR A 153 -15.08 -2.49 -0.49
N ARG A 154 -15.70 -3.34 0.33
CA ARG A 154 -15.95 -3.04 1.74
C ARG A 154 -14.76 -3.54 2.57
N PRO A 155 -14.06 -2.66 3.32
CA PRO A 155 -13.00 -3.10 4.20
C PRO A 155 -13.56 -3.89 5.39
N ASP A 156 -12.80 -4.85 5.92
CA ASP A 156 -13.14 -5.53 7.18
C ASP A 156 -13.11 -4.55 8.36
N PHE A 157 -12.13 -3.64 8.35
CA PHE A 157 -11.95 -2.65 9.39
C PHE A 157 -11.64 -1.27 8.79
N THR A 158 -12.18 -0.23 9.42
CA THR A 158 -11.80 1.16 9.15
C THR A 158 -11.30 1.77 10.45
N VAL A 159 -10.09 2.34 10.41
CA VAL A 159 -9.43 2.96 11.56
C VAL A 159 -8.87 4.32 11.19
N HIS A 160 -8.51 5.15 12.17
CA HIS A 160 -8.11 6.51 11.84
C HIS A 160 -6.76 6.55 11.13
N SER A 161 -5.74 5.88 11.70
CA SER A 161 -4.33 6.03 11.36
C SER A 161 -3.60 4.68 11.19
N LEU A 162 -2.38 4.72 10.65
CA LEU A 162 -1.49 3.55 10.60
C LEU A 162 -1.14 3.02 11.99
N HIS A 163 -1.05 3.90 13.00
CA HIS A 163 -0.83 3.47 14.38
C HIS A 163 -1.98 2.60 14.89
N GLU A 164 -3.23 3.02 14.66
CA GLU A 164 -4.42 2.23 15.03
C GLU A 164 -4.51 0.93 14.23
N ALA A 165 -4.20 0.98 12.93
CA ALA A 165 -4.13 -0.22 12.09
C ALA A 165 -3.10 -1.22 12.64
N THR A 166 -1.95 -0.73 13.11
CA THR A 166 -0.91 -1.54 13.74
C THR A 166 -1.41 -2.23 15.01
N GLN A 167 -2.15 -1.52 15.87
CA GLN A 167 -2.79 -2.14 17.05
C GLN A 167 -3.75 -3.24 16.63
N LYS A 168 -4.59 -2.96 15.63
CA LYS A 168 -5.57 -3.92 15.11
C LYS A 168 -4.90 -5.18 14.55
N VAL A 169 -3.82 -5.03 13.78
CA VAL A 169 -3.05 -6.18 13.28
C VAL A 169 -2.49 -7.01 14.44
N ILE A 170 -1.88 -6.37 15.43
CA ILE A 170 -1.33 -7.09 16.60
C ILE A 170 -2.43 -7.82 17.38
N GLU A 171 -3.64 -7.27 17.46
CA GLU A 171 -4.80 -7.95 18.06
C GLU A 171 -5.24 -9.17 17.25
N LEU A 172 -5.24 -9.09 15.92
CA LEU A 172 -5.65 -10.18 15.02
C LEU A 172 -4.64 -11.34 14.96
N PHE A 173 -3.39 -11.10 15.33
CA PHE A 173 -2.32 -12.11 15.39
C PHE A 173 -2.27 -12.87 16.74
N LYS A 174 -3.03 -12.44 17.75
CA LYS A 174 -3.17 -13.15 19.03
C LYS A 174 -4.25 -14.20 18.96
#